data_AF-A0A7C5E1C0-F1
#
_entry.id   AF-A0A7C5E1C0-F1
#
_cell.length_a   1.000
_cell.length_b   1.000
_cell.length_c   1.000
_cell.angle_alpha   90.00
_cell.angle_beta   90.00
_cell.angle_gamma   90.00
#
_symmetry.space_group_name_H-M   'P 1'
#
loop_
_entity.id
_entity.type
_entity.pdbx_description
1 polymer ?
#
loop_
_entity_poly.entity_id
_entity_poly.type
_entity_poly.pdbx_seq_one_letter_code
_entity_poly.pdbx_strand_id
1 'polypeptide(L)'
;MRIAERLLQQWVELYPGLKLPVTFDSWSTQPGFCHFIDRLGMAYVGDLTDEAELVLGTGRERLDNFAQRLKQEHLIAVKQG
;
A
#
# COMPACT_ATOMS: atom_id res chain seq x y z
N MET A 1 0.35 -7.65 -13.83
CA MET A 1 1.29 -6.86 -14.67
C MET A 1 2.51 -7.74 -14.95
N ARG A 2 2.56 -8.46 -16.08
CA ARG A 2 3.42 -9.66 -16.21
C ARG A 2 4.92 -9.39 -16.14
N ILE A 3 5.38 -8.19 -16.52
CA ILE A 3 6.82 -7.87 -16.51
C ILE A 3 7.34 -7.67 -15.09
N ALA A 4 6.62 -6.96 -14.22
CA ALA A 4 7.03 -6.74 -12.83
C ALA A 4 7.06 -8.04 -12.04
N GLU A 5 6.04 -8.89 -12.22
CA GLU A 5 5.99 -10.22 -11.59
C GLU A 5 7.22 -11.05 -11.99
N ARG A 6 7.55 -11.08 -13.29
CA ARG A 6 8.72 -11.83 -13.78
C ARG A 6 10.04 -11.29 -13.24
N LEU A 7 10.23 -9.98 -13.26
CA LEU A 7 11.46 -9.36 -12.76
C LEU A 7 11.65 -9.60 -11.27
N LEU A 8 10.56 -9.52 -10.51
CA LEU A 8 10.59 -9.72 -9.07
C LEU A 8 10.84 -11.18 -8.70
N GLN A 9 10.24 -12.12 -9.44
CA GLN A 9 10.53 -13.54 -9.27
C GLN A 9 12.01 -13.85 -9.55
N GLN A 10 12.55 -13.32 -10.66
CA GLN A 10 13.97 -13.46 -10.99
C GLN A 10 14.88 -12.88 -9.91
N TRP A 11 14.52 -11.73 -9.33
CA TRP A 11 15.27 -11.14 -8.22
C TRP A 11 15.35 -12.07 -7.01
N VAL A 12 14.22 -12.63 -6.58
CA VAL A 12 14.16 -13.54 -5.42
C VAL A 12 14.97 -14.81 -5.66
N GLU A 13 14.92 -15.35 -6.90
CA GLU A 13 15.71 -16.51 -7.29
C GLU A 13 17.23 -16.22 -7.30
N LEU A 14 17.63 -15.04 -7.76
CA LEU A 14 19.04 -14.63 -7.82
C LEU A 14 19.61 -14.27 -6.43
N TYR A 15 18.79 -13.74 -5.54
CA TYR A 15 19.22 -13.21 -4.24
C TYR A 15 18.35 -13.72 -3.08
N PRO A 16 18.30 -15.04 -2.81
CA PRO A 16 17.35 -15.61 -1.84
C PRO A 16 17.54 -15.14 -0.40
N GLY A 17 18.73 -14.65 -0.04
CA GLY A 17 19.02 -14.09 1.29
C GLY A 17 18.66 -12.60 1.45
N LEU A 18 18.38 -11.88 0.35
CA LEU A 18 18.10 -10.44 0.38
C LEU A 18 16.60 -10.18 0.30
N LYS A 19 15.96 -10.11 1.47
CA LYS A 19 14.52 -9.83 1.61
C LYS A 19 14.22 -8.33 1.72
N LEU A 20 14.56 -7.59 0.67
CA LEU A 20 14.26 -6.15 0.62
C LEU A 20 12.75 -5.93 0.38
N PRO A 21 12.13 -4.96 1.07
CA PRO A 21 10.74 -4.59 0.79
C PRO A 21 10.54 -4.09 -0.64
N VAL A 22 9.44 -4.49 -1.28
CA VAL A 22 9.08 -4.03 -2.61
C VAL A 22 8.24 -2.76 -2.51
N THR A 23 8.68 -1.69 -3.14
CA THR A 23 7.92 -0.44 -3.23
C THR A 23 7.35 -0.26 -4.63
N PHE A 24 6.08 0.13 -4.76
CA PHE A 24 5.45 0.36 -6.05
C PHE A 24 4.37 1.44 -5.98
N ASP A 25 4.10 2.06 -7.12
CA ASP A 25 3.10 3.11 -7.25
C ASP A 25 1.66 2.57 -7.20
N SER A 26 0.72 3.50 -7.15
CA SER A 26 -0.71 3.20 -7.07
C SER A 26 -1.28 2.45 -8.28
N TRP A 27 -0.64 2.54 -9.45
CA TRP A 27 -1.05 1.74 -10.62
C TRP A 27 -0.86 0.24 -10.37
N SER A 28 0.16 -0.10 -9.58
CA SER A 28 0.49 -1.48 -9.21
C SER A 28 -0.16 -1.93 -7.89
N THR A 29 -0.74 -1.00 -7.11
CA THR A 29 -1.48 -1.28 -5.87
C THR A 29 -2.84 -1.94 -6.14
N GLN A 30 -2.78 -3.17 -6.62
CA GLN A 30 -3.94 -4.01 -6.92
C GLN A 30 -3.84 -5.33 -6.16
N PRO A 31 -4.96 -5.92 -5.71
CA PRO A 31 -4.96 -7.16 -4.92
C PRO A 31 -4.14 -8.30 -5.55
N GLY A 32 -4.22 -8.45 -6.88
CA GLY A 32 -3.49 -9.50 -7.58
C GLY A 32 -1.97 -9.37 -7.48
N PHE A 33 -1.43 -8.14 -7.52
CA PHE A 33 0.00 -7.91 -7.40
C PHE A 33 0.47 -8.04 -5.95
N CYS A 34 -0.31 -7.52 -4.99
CA CYS A 34 -0.05 -7.72 -3.55
C CYS A 34 0.01 -9.22 -3.20
N HIS A 35 -0.98 -10.00 -3.61
CA HIS A 35 -1.00 -11.45 -3.38
C HIS A 35 0.14 -12.20 -4.09
N PHE A 36 0.64 -11.67 -5.21
CA PHE A 36 1.83 -12.22 -5.86
C PHE A 36 3.07 -12.02 -4.98
N ILE A 37 3.28 -10.81 -4.45
CA ILE A 37 4.43 -10.50 -3.59
C ILE A 37 4.36 -11.28 -2.27
N ASP A 38 3.16 -11.42 -1.70
CA ASP A 38 2.92 -12.25 -0.51
C ASP A 38 3.40 -13.70 -0.72
N ARG A 39 3.10 -14.28 -1.89
CA ARG A 39 3.54 -15.65 -2.23
C ARG A 39 5.06 -15.76 -2.40
N LEU A 40 5.74 -14.67 -2.73
CA LEU A 40 7.21 -14.60 -2.72
C LEU A 40 7.78 -14.43 -1.31
N GLY A 41 6.94 -14.22 -0.28
CA GLY A 41 7.36 -14.07 1.11
C GLY A 41 8.16 -12.80 1.37
N MET A 42 7.83 -11.72 0.65
CA MET A 42 8.47 -10.41 0.78
C MET A 42 7.51 -9.37 1.38
N ALA A 43 8.06 -8.44 2.15
CA ALA A 43 7.34 -7.25 2.57
C ALA A 43 7.12 -6.31 1.36
N TYR A 44 6.06 -5.51 1.40
CA TYR A 44 5.83 -4.51 0.38
C TYR A 44 5.14 -3.26 0.91
N VAL A 45 5.30 -2.16 0.19
CA VAL A 45 4.62 -0.89 0.39
C VAL A 45 4.11 -0.43 -0.97
N GLY A 46 2.80 -0.22 -1.07
CA GLY A 46 2.15 0.31 -2.26
C GLY A 46 1.57 1.68 -1.98
N ASP A 47 1.73 2.61 -2.93
CA ASP A 47 1.09 3.91 -2.83
C ASP A 47 -0.41 3.80 -3.11
N LEU A 48 -1.20 4.65 -2.45
CA LEU A 48 -2.64 4.78 -2.72
C LEU A 48 -2.90 6.13 -3.38
N THR A 49 -3.91 6.20 -4.26
CA THR A 49 -4.38 7.49 -4.77
C THR A 49 -5.40 8.11 -3.82
N ASP A 50 -5.54 9.43 -3.90
CA ASP A 50 -6.52 10.20 -3.12
C ASP A 50 -7.97 9.73 -3.37
N GLU A 51 -8.25 9.19 -4.55
CA GLU A 51 -9.55 8.65 -4.95
C GLU A 51 -9.79 7.21 -4.47
N ALA A 52 -8.83 6.55 -3.84
CA ALA A 52 -9.02 5.21 -3.31
C ALA A 52 -10.17 5.18 -2.30
N GLU A 53 -11.03 4.16 -2.39
CA GLU A 53 -12.08 3.92 -1.40
C GLU A 53 -11.55 3.06 -0.25
N LEU A 54 -11.70 3.57 0.97
CA LEU A 54 -11.51 2.82 2.21
C LEU A 54 -12.82 2.15 2.62
N VAL A 55 -12.71 0.92 3.11
CA VAL A 55 -13.81 0.21 3.76
C VAL A 55 -13.61 0.30 5.26
N LEU A 56 -14.43 1.11 5.92
CA LEU A 56 -14.40 1.33 7.37
C LEU A 56 -15.59 0.62 8.03
N GLY A 57 -15.55 0.44 9.35
CA GLY A 57 -16.70 -0.08 10.11
C GLY A 57 -17.96 0.79 10.00
N THR A 58 -17.80 2.07 9.66
CA THR A 58 -18.88 3.05 9.47
C THR A 58 -19.38 3.15 8.04
N GLY A 59 -18.81 2.40 7.09
CA GLY A 59 -19.14 2.47 5.67
C GLY A 59 -17.92 2.73 4.79
N ARG A 60 -18.16 3.12 3.54
CA ARG A 60 -17.10 3.47 2.59
C ARG A 60 -16.80 4.97 2.64
N GLU A 61 -15.53 5.33 2.57
CA GLU A 61 -15.05 6.72 2.56
C GLU A 61 -13.87 6.85 1.58
N ARG A 62 -13.74 7.97 0.86
CA ARG A 62 -12.54 8.24 0.04
C ARG A 62 -11.34 8.51 0.95
N LEU A 63 -10.16 8.08 0.52
CA LEU A 63 -8.92 8.22 1.29
C LEU A 63 -8.60 9.69 1.60
N ASP A 64 -8.79 10.60 0.65
CA ASP A 64 -8.56 12.04 0.85
C ASP A 64 -9.42 12.63 1.98
N ASN A 65 -10.72 12.34 1.98
CA ASN A 65 -11.66 12.77 3.01
C ASN A 65 -11.26 12.21 4.38
N PHE A 66 -10.92 10.93 4.42
CA PHE A 66 -10.46 10.26 5.63
C PHE A 66 -9.19 10.92 6.19
N ALA A 67 -8.18 11.15 5.35
CA ALA A 67 -6.93 11.79 5.74
C ALA A 67 -7.14 13.24 6.20
N GLN A 68 -7.99 14.00 5.52
CA GLN A 68 -8.34 15.36 5.91
C GLN A 68 -9.02 15.38 7.29
N ARG A 69 -9.95 14.45 7.55
CA ARG A 69 -10.62 14.33 8.83
C ARG A 69 -9.64 14.02 9.96
N LEU A 70 -8.77 13.02 9.80
CA LEU A 70 -7.73 12.71 10.79
C LEU A 70 -6.81 13.90 11.07
N LYS A 71 -6.44 14.66 10.04
CA LYS A 71 -5.65 15.89 10.21
C LYS A 71 -6.39 16.93 11.06
N GLN A 72 -7.69 17.13 10.83
CA GLN A 72 -8.48 18.06 11.63
C GLN A 72 -8.62 17.60 13.08
N GLU A 73 -8.88 16.30 13.31
CA GLU A 73 -8.93 15.71 14.65
C GLU A 73 -7.62 15.95 15.42
N HIS A 74 -6.47 15.73 14.78
CA HIS A 74 -5.16 16.01 15.37
C HIS A 74 -4.96 17.50 15.68
N LEU A 75 -5.30 18.40 14.75
CA LEU A 75 -5.18 19.84 14.96
C LEU A 75 -6.08 20.35 16.10
N ILE A 76 -7.25 19.73 16.28
CA ILE A 76 -8.14 20.04 17.41
C ILE A 76 -7.52 19.56 18.72
N ALA A 77 -7.04 18.30 18.77
CA ALA A 77 -6.40 17.75 19.96
C ALA A 77 -5.20 18.60 20.40
N VAL A 78 -4.30 18.95 19.46
CA VAL A 78 -3.14 19.81 19.73
C VAL A 78 -3.52 21.19 20.26
N LYS A 79 -4.65 21.77 19.83
CA LYS A 79 -5.15 23.04 20.36
C LYS A 79 -5.76 22.91 21.76
N GLN A 80 -6.25 21.73 22.11
CA GLN A 80 -6.93 21.45 23.39
C GLN A 80 -5.95 20.98 24.49
N GLY A 81 -4.75 20.53 24.13
CA GLY A 81 -3.68 20.12 25.06
C GLY A 81 -3.55 18.62 25.14
#